data_AF-A0AA39HWX8-F1
#
_entry.id   AF-A0AA39HWX8-F1
#
_cell.length_a   1.000
_cell.length_b   1.000
_cell.length_c   1.000
_cell.angle_alpha   90.00
_cell.angle_beta   90.00
_cell.angle_gamma   90.00
#
_symmetry.space_group_name_H-M   'P 1'
#
loop_
_entity.id
_entity.type
_entity.pdbx_description
1 polymer ?
#
loop_
_entity_poly.entity_id
_entity_poly.type
_entity_poly.pdbx_seq_one_letter_code
_entity_poly.pdbx_strand_id
1 'polypeptide(L)'
;MAGYSRLVHILTDIDVVLQYPVLVLSILILVMSAKVVSKSLARLFVTNIAFQSFMSTLLYVAQKIFFENPRGPRKIFDGLAGIVRGMYIFFRASTLNGYLYFSTLTVFLSYIGYGKPTLFAKLTEYRTVVVLFLVGYVWTIVNVCLELPRILFSDFMLIFPGNTYFTIPMWLHFALSAILYSFTIALYITTITQIQSIRRVLKTTKSTSSLRRHWFALKSILIYCTPPNVFIAVALAGFACDSYTETRGLFMPQNWKSEEDMKQWTEQHDVCSDIRVWSQTSTNIRLFVTSFTALIAFREYRKAIQNSLVILWNFVVCMRIVPKFITKNLRISKAVFVTKITAMSSNA
;
A
#
# COMPACT_ATOMS: atom_id res chain seq x y z
N MET A 1 1.07 -4.58 -32.48
CA MET A 1 1.26 -5.42 -31.28
C MET A 1 2.66 -5.35 -30.67
N ALA A 2 3.75 -5.11 -31.43
CA ALA A 2 5.12 -5.01 -30.86
C ALA A 2 5.33 -3.93 -29.78
N GLY A 3 4.64 -2.79 -29.84
CA GLY A 3 4.73 -1.75 -28.81
C GLY A 3 4.10 -2.13 -27.46
N TYR A 4 3.26 -3.16 -27.46
CA TYR A 4 2.44 -3.54 -26.31
C TYR A 4 3.14 -4.50 -25.35
N SER A 5 3.79 -5.53 -25.89
CA SER A 5 4.71 -6.40 -25.13
C SER A 5 5.78 -5.58 -24.40
N ARG A 6 6.29 -4.51 -25.05
CA ARG A 6 7.27 -3.60 -24.44
C ARG A 6 6.75 -2.91 -23.18
N LEU A 7 5.47 -2.53 -23.14
CA LEU A 7 4.87 -1.85 -21.97
C LEU A 7 4.74 -2.80 -20.77
N VAL A 8 4.32 -4.04 -21.01
CA VAL A 8 4.23 -5.10 -19.99
C VAL A 8 5.60 -5.39 -19.37
N HIS A 9 6.65 -5.49 -20.19
CA HIS A 9 8.02 -5.67 -19.69
C HIS A 9 8.46 -4.47 -18.84
N ILE A 10 8.24 -3.24 -19.30
CA ILE A 10 8.57 -2.03 -18.53
C ILE A 10 7.85 -2.01 -17.18
N LEU A 11 6.56 -2.37 -17.12
CA LEU A 11 5.80 -2.41 -15.88
C LEU A 11 6.31 -3.47 -14.92
N THR A 12 6.69 -4.64 -15.44
CA THR A 12 7.26 -5.73 -14.65
C THR A 12 8.61 -5.31 -14.06
N ASP A 13 9.46 -4.67 -14.85
CA ASP A 13 10.74 -4.14 -14.39
C ASP A 13 10.55 -3.07 -13.32
N ILE A 14 9.58 -2.17 -13.51
CA ILE A 14 9.22 -1.16 -12.51
C ILE A 14 8.72 -1.82 -11.22
N ASP A 15 7.83 -2.81 -11.30
CA ASP A 15 7.33 -3.55 -10.13
C ASP A 15 8.47 -4.18 -9.33
N VAL A 16 9.43 -4.80 -10.02
CA VAL A 16 10.62 -5.42 -9.42
C VAL A 16 11.53 -4.38 -8.77
N VAL A 17 11.83 -3.29 -9.46
CA VAL A 17 12.71 -2.23 -8.95
C VAL A 17 12.08 -1.53 -7.75
N LEU A 18 10.76 -1.34 -7.74
CA LEU A 18 10.05 -0.67 -6.64
C LEU A 18 10.00 -1.47 -5.34
N GLN A 19 10.28 -2.78 -5.35
CA GLN A 19 10.37 -3.60 -4.14
C GLN A 19 11.35 -3.00 -3.12
N TYR A 20 12.53 -2.52 -3.57
CA TYR A 20 13.56 -2.01 -2.65
C TYR A 20 13.21 -0.65 -2.05
N PRO A 21 12.78 0.37 -2.83
CA PRO A 21 12.27 1.61 -2.26
C PRO A 21 11.09 1.39 -1.31
N VAL A 22 10.16 0.48 -1.63
CA VAL A 22 9.02 0.16 -0.75
C VAL A 22 9.52 -0.44 0.56
N LEU A 23 10.50 -1.36 0.53
CA LEU A 23 11.11 -1.92 1.74
C LEU A 23 11.72 -0.83 2.62
N VAL A 24 12.55 0.05 2.04
CA VAL A 24 13.21 1.15 2.75
C VAL A 24 12.19 2.11 3.35
N LEU A 25 11.18 2.53 2.58
CA LEU A 25 10.12 3.42 3.05
C LEU A 25 9.30 2.78 4.17
N SER A 26 9.00 1.48 4.06
CA SER A 26 8.25 0.75 5.08
C SER A 26 9.04 0.67 6.39
N ILE A 27 10.33 0.35 6.34
CA ILE A 27 11.22 0.36 7.52
C ILE A 27 11.26 1.76 8.15
N LEU A 28 11.46 2.79 7.32
CA LEU A 28 11.50 4.18 7.78
C LEU A 28 10.20 4.57 8.50
N ILE A 29 9.04 4.27 7.91
CA ILE A 29 7.73 4.52 8.50
C ILE A 29 7.59 3.78 9.83
N LEU A 30 7.91 2.49 9.89
CA LEU A 30 7.81 1.69 11.11
C LEU A 30 8.70 2.25 12.24
N VAL A 31 9.95 2.62 11.92
CA VAL A 31 10.87 3.23 12.89
C VAL A 31 10.36 4.59 13.38
N MET A 32 9.87 5.44 12.47
CA MET A 32 9.28 6.74 12.86
C MET A 32 8.03 6.55 13.72
N SER A 33 7.15 5.61 13.36
CA SER A 33 5.95 5.28 14.14
C SER A 33 6.27 4.79 15.55
N ALA A 34 7.34 4.00 15.70
CA ALA A 34 7.76 3.47 16.98
C ALA A 34 8.39 4.54 17.88
N LYS A 35 9.25 5.40 17.33
CA LYS A 35 10.14 6.26 18.13
C LYS A 35 9.78 7.75 18.14
N VAL A 36 9.17 8.29 17.07
CA VAL A 36 9.10 9.75 16.84
C VAL A 36 7.66 10.24 16.75
N VAL A 37 6.80 9.50 16.08
CA VAL A 37 5.43 9.92 15.79
C VAL A 37 4.54 9.69 17.02
N SER A 38 3.88 10.75 17.48
CA SER A 38 2.93 10.71 18.60
C SER A 38 1.80 9.72 18.36
N LYS A 39 1.20 9.18 19.43
CA LYS A 39 0.03 8.29 19.33
C LYS A 39 -1.12 9.01 18.63
N SER A 40 -1.43 8.61 17.40
CA SER A 40 -2.59 9.10 16.63
C SER A 40 -3.21 7.98 15.81
N LEU A 41 -4.46 8.16 15.41
CA LEU A 41 -5.18 7.21 14.56
C LEU A 41 -4.49 7.06 13.19
N ALA A 42 -4.01 8.17 12.61
CA ALA A 42 -3.22 8.16 11.38
C ALA A 42 -1.95 7.31 11.51
N ARG A 43 -1.24 7.41 12.65
CA ARG A 43 -0.08 6.58 12.92
C ARG A 43 -0.43 5.10 12.89
N LEU A 44 -1.53 4.69 13.53
CA LEU A 44 -1.97 3.29 13.51
C LEU A 44 -2.23 2.81 12.08
N PHE A 45 -3.01 3.53 11.30
CA PHE A 45 -3.30 3.14 9.91
C PHE A 45 -2.06 2.98 9.05
N VAL A 46 -1.19 3.99 9.06
CA VAL A 46 0.05 3.99 8.28
C VAL A 46 0.98 2.87 8.73
N THR A 47 1.05 2.59 10.04
CA THR A 47 1.88 1.49 10.58
C THR A 47 1.38 0.12 10.13
N ASN A 48 0.06 -0.12 10.13
CA ASN A 48 -0.50 -1.41 9.73
C ASN A 48 -0.25 -1.70 8.23
N ILE A 49 -0.40 -0.69 7.36
CA ILE A 49 -0.11 -0.82 5.93
C ILE A 49 1.40 -0.98 5.69
N ALA A 50 2.24 -0.20 6.38
CA ALA A 50 3.69 -0.32 6.28
C ALA A 50 4.21 -1.67 6.79
N PHE A 51 3.58 -2.25 7.81
CA PHE A 51 3.93 -3.58 8.31
C PHE A 51 3.68 -4.67 7.26
N GLN A 52 2.50 -4.68 6.63
CA GLN A 52 2.20 -5.63 5.56
C GLN A 52 3.16 -5.46 4.36
N SER A 53 3.40 -4.20 3.97
CA SER A 53 4.33 -3.87 2.89
C SER A 53 5.76 -4.33 3.21
N PHE A 54 6.22 -4.13 4.45
CA PHE A 54 7.49 -4.61 4.94
C PHE A 54 7.58 -6.14 4.85
N MET A 55 6.59 -6.88 5.35
CA MET A 55 6.60 -8.35 5.31
C MET A 55 6.66 -8.88 3.87
N SER A 56 5.86 -8.33 2.96
CA SER A 56 5.85 -8.71 1.54
C SER A 56 7.21 -8.45 0.88
N THR A 57 7.75 -7.24 1.02
CA THR A 57 9.01 -6.85 0.36
C THR A 57 10.24 -7.50 0.99
N LEU A 58 10.24 -7.77 2.31
CA LEU A 58 11.28 -8.51 2.99
C LEU A 58 11.37 -9.94 2.47
N LEU A 59 10.23 -10.62 2.33
CA LEU A 59 10.18 -11.99 1.80
C LEU A 59 10.65 -12.05 0.35
N TYR A 60 10.30 -11.06 -0.47
CA TYR A 60 10.84 -10.95 -1.83
C TYR A 60 12.38 -10.83 -1.84
N VAL A 61 12.93 -9.93 -1.03
CA VAL A 61 14.39 -9.73 -0.94
C VAL A 61 15.08 -10.98 -0.39
N ALA A 62 14.50 -11.65 0.60
CA ALA A 62 15.00 -12.91 1.13
C ALA A 62 14.97 -14.00 0.04
N GLN A 63 13.88 -14.10 -0.73
CA GLN A 63 13.77 -15.04 -1.84
C GLN A 63 14.92 -14.84 -2.84
N LYS A 64 15.16 -13.60 -3.25
CA LYS A 64 16.16 -13.22 -4.24
C LYS A 64 17.60 -13.46 -3.77
N ILE A 65 17.92 -13.10 -2.52
CA ILE A 65 19.27 -13.23 -1.97
C ILE A 65 19.63 -14.68 -1.67
N PHE A 66 18.70 -15.44 -1.07
CA PHE A 66 19.01 -16.77 -0.53
C PHE A 66 18.69 -17.92 -1.49
N PHE A 67 17.76 -17.76 -2.43
CA PHE A 67 17.23 -18.89 -3.22
C PHE A 67 17.38 -18.73 -4.74
N GLU A 68 17.56 -17.51 -5.26
CA GLU A 68 17.72 -17.29 -6.71
C GLU A 68 19.17 -17.51 -7.19
N ASN A 69 20.07 -17.97 -6.31
CA ASN A 69 21.49 -18.14 -6.63
C ASN A 69 21.76 -19.56 -7.20
N PRO A 70 22.13 -19.71 -8.49
CA PRO A 70 22.13 -20.99 -9.22
C PRO A 70 23.28 -21.95 -8.88
N ARG A 71 24.03 -21.71 -7.79
CA ARG A 71 25.27 -22.45 -7.46
C ARG A 71 25.11 -23.35 -6.24
N GLY A 72 24.22 -24.34 -6.29
CA GLY A 72 24.26 -25.43 -5.31
C GLY A 72 23.11 -26.43 -5.38
N PRO A 73 23.36 -27.75 -5.36
CA PRO A 73 22.31 -28.76 -5.32
C PRO A 73 21.97 -29.07 -3.86
N ARG A 74 20.85 -28.56 -3.34
CA ARG A 74 20.33 -29.02 -2.05
C ARG A 74 18.81 -29.06 -2.05
N LYS A 75 18.24 -30.26 -2.20
CA LYS A 75 16.79 -30.55 -2.09
C LYS A 75 16.10 -29.92 -0.87
N ILE A 76 16.82 -29.69 0.22
CA ILE A 76 16.32 -29.03 1.44
C ILE A 76 16.07 -27.52 1.19
N PHE A 77 16.92 -26.87 0.38
CA PHE A 77 16.73 -25.47 0.00
C PHE A 77 15.54 -25.31 -0.95
N ASP A 78 15.22 -26.31 -1.76
CA ASP A 78 14.06 -26.27 -2.67
C ASP A 78 12.73 -26.22 -1.90
N GLY A 79 12.60 -27.04 -0.84
CA GLY A 79 11.40 -27.02 0.02
C GLY A 79 11.24 -25.69 0.76
N LEU A 80 12.33 -25.16 1.35
CA LEU A 80 12.29 -23.86 2.01
C LEU A 80 12.02 -22.71 1.02
N ALA A 81 12.58 -22.78 -0.19
CA ALA A 81 12.31 -21.80 -1.26
C ALA A 81 10.83 -21.79 -1.63
N GLY A 82 10.20 -22.97 -1.72
CA GLY A 82 8.76 -23.11 -1.95
C GLY A 82 7.94 -22.44 -0.84
N ILE A 83 8.29 -22.67 0.43
CA ILE A 83 7.62 -22.04 1.57
C ILE A 83 7.77 -20.52 1.54
N VAL A 84 8.99 -20.01 1.32
CA VAL A 84 9.26 -18.56 1.26
C VAL A 84 8.50 -17.92 0.10
N ARG A 85 8.48 -18.56 -1.07
CA ARG A 85 7.69 -18.10 -2.23
C ARG A 85 6.20 -18.08 -1.92
N GLY A 86 5.67 -19.13 -1.29
CA GLY A 86 4.26 -19.20 -0.87
C GLY A 86 3.91 -18.10 0.13
N MET A 87 4.75 -17.88 1.14
CA MET A 87 4.58 -16.77 2.09
C MET A 87 4.65 -15.42 1.39
N TYR A 88 5.58 -15.21 0.47
CA TYR A 88 5.67 -13.97 -0.31
C TYR A 88 4.39 -13.70 -1.09
N ILE A 89 3.87 -14.69 -1.83
CA ILE A 89 2.62 -14.57 -2.57
C ILE A 89 1.46 -14.24 -1.62
N PHE A 90 1.38 -14.94 -0.48
CA PHE A 90 0.35 -14.70 0.54
C PHE A 90 0.43 -13.28 1.11
N PHE A 91 1.61 -12.81 1.51
CA PHE A 91 1.77 -11.45 2.06
C PHE A 91 1.57 -10.36 1.00
N ARG A 92 1.91 -10.63 -0.26
CA ARG A 92 1.63 -9.73 -1.38
C ARG A 92 0.11 -9.57 -1.57
N ALA A 93 -0.63 -10.67 -1.65
CA ALA A 93 -2.09 -10.66 -1.72
C ALA A 93 -2.73 -10.06 -0.46
N SER A 94 -2.16 -10.34 0.73
CA SER A 94 -2.61 -9.76 2.00
C SER A 94 -2.46 -8.24 2.01
N THR A 95 -1.35 -7.72 1.48
CA THR A 95 -1.17 -6.27 1.35
C THR A 95 -2.13 -5.70 0.30
N LEU A 96 -2.45 -6.48 -0.75
CA LEU A 96 -3.40 -6.07 -1.78
C LEU A 96 -4.81 -5.82 -1.18
N ASN A 97 -5.32 -6.82 -0.48
CA ASN A 97 -6.63 -6.84 0.18
C ASN A 97 -6.71 -5.97 1.43
N GLY A 98 -5.66 -6.02 2.26
CA GLY A 98 -5.59 -5.29 3.52
C GLY A 98 -5.67 -3.79 3.29
N TYR A 99 -5.04 -3.29 2.22
CA TYR A 99 -5.14 -1.87 1.86
C TYR A 99 -6.58 -1.44 1.60
N LEU A 100 -7.37 -2.22 0.85
CA LEU A 100 -8.77 -1.87 0.57
C LEU A 100 -9.56 -1.75 1.88
N TYR A 101 -9.44 -2.72 2.77
CA TYR A 101 -10.13 -2.68 4.07
C TYR A 101 -9.66 -1.50 4.95
N PHE A 102 -8.35 -1.37 5.18
CA PHE A 102 -7.82 -0.35 6.06
C PHE A 102 -8.04 1.06 5.52
N SER A 103 -7.98 1.26 4.20
CA SER A 103 -8.31 2.54 3.59
C SER A 103 -9.80 2.88 3.74
N THR A 104 -10.69 1.92 3.51
CA THR A 104 -12.13 2.08 3.77
C THR A 104 -12.39 2.49 5.21
N LEU A 105 -11.81 1.75 6.17
CA LEU A 105 -11.95 2.02 7.59
C LEU A 105 -11.40 3.40 7.96
N THR A 106 -10.28 3.81 7.35
CA THR A 106 -9.69 5.14 7.56
C THR A 106 -10.66 6.24 7.12
N VAL A 107 -11.20 6.14 5.90
CA VAL A 107 -12.15 7.14 5.38
C VAL A 107 -13.43 7.14 6.21
N PHE A 108 -13.93 5.96 6.59
CA PHE A 108 -15.10 5.81 7.46
C PHE A 108 -14.93 6.46 8.82
N LEU A 109 -13.84 6.17 9.53
CA LEU A 109 -13.56 6.79 10.83
C LEU A 109 -13.35 8.30 10.70
N SER A 110 -12.76 8.76 9.60
CA SER A 110 -12.60 10.19 9.33
C SER A 110 -13.95 10.88 9.12
N TYR A 111 -14.86 10.23 8.41
CA TYR A 111 -16.23 10.69 8.23
C TYR A 111 -16.99 10.72 9.57
N ILE A 112 -16.92 9.66 10.38
CA ILE A 112 -17.57 9.63 11.70
C ILE A 112 -16.99 10.70 12.63
N GLY A 113 -15.66 10.89 12.61
CA GLY A 113 -14.97 11.94 13.37
C GLY A 113 -15.55 13.32 13.13
N TYR A 114 -16.04 13.55 11.92
CA TYR A 114 -16.72 14.79 11.56
C TYR A 114 -18.22 14.76 11.86
N GLY A 115 -18.95 13.78 11.30
CA GLY A 115 -20.42 13.77 11.35
C GLY A 115 -21.00 13.43 12.71
N LYS A 116 -20.27 12.64 13.53
CA LYS A 116 -20.72 12.16 14.85
C LYS A 116 -19.52 12.08 15.82
N PRO A 117 -19.02 13.22 16.33
CA PRO A 117 -17.80 13.25 17.17
C PRO A 117 -17.92 12.45 18.47
N THR A 118 -19.12 12.34 19.05
CA THR A 118 -19.36 11.51 20.24
C THR A 118 -19.22 10.01 19.95
N LEU A 119 -19.70 9.56 18.78
CA LEU A 119 -19.51 8.19 18.32
C LEU A 119 -18.03 7.94 17.97
N PHE A 120 -17.37 8.91 17.34
CA PHE A 120 -15.94 8.83 17.06
C PHE A 120 -15.11 8.67 18.32
N ALA A 121 -15.39 9.43 19.38
CA ALA A 121 -14.67 9.31 20.65
C ALA A 121 -14.78 7.90 21.23
N LYS A 122 -15.97 7.26 21.14
CA LYS A 122 -16.16 5.86 21.56
C LYS A 122 -15.44 4.87 20.66
N LEU A 123 -15.50 5.07 19.34
CA LEU A 123 -14.85 4.18 18.36
C LEU A 123 -13.32 4.30 18.34
N THR A 124 -12.78 5.46 18.73
CA THR A 124 -11.34 5.71 18.81
C THR A 124 -10.73 5.36 20.16
N GLU A 125 -11.53 4.81 21.08
CA GLU A 125 -10.99 4.21 22.29
C GLU A 125 -10.02 3.09 21.92
N TYR A 126 -8.87 3.03 22.60
CA TYR A 126 -7.76 2.16 22.25
C TYR A 126 -8.19 0.69 22.06
N ARG A 127 -9.03 0.17 22.96
CA ARG A 127 -9.55 -1.20 22.89
C ARG A 127 -10.36 -1.45 21.62
N THR A 128 -11.30 -0.56 21.31
CA THR A 128 -12.15 -0.64 20.14
C THR A 128 -11.35 -0.58 18.85
N VAL A 129 -10.37 0.34 18.77
CA VAL A 129 -9.50 0.46 17.61
C VAL A 129 -8.70 -0.83 17.39
N VAL A 130 -8.09 -1.39 18.44
CA VAL A 130 -7.34 -2.65 18.34
C VAL A 130 -8.23 -3.78 17.81
N VAL A 131 -9.46 -3.90 18.32
CA VAL A 131 -10.42 -4.91 17.84
C VAL A 131 -10.78 -4.69 16.38
N LEU A 132 -11.03 -3.45 15.95
CA LEU A 132 -11.32 -3.13 14.54
C LEU A 132 -10.17 -3.53 13.61
N PHE A 133 -8.93 -3.27 13.99
CA PHE A 133 -7.77 -3.70 13.20
C PHE A 133 -7.59 -5.21 13.20
N LEU A 134 -7.81 -5.89 14.32
CA LEU A 134 -7.74 -7.36 14.40
C LEU A 134 -8.78 -8.00 13.47
N VAL A 135 -10.02 -7.52 13.51
CA VAL A 135 -11.09 -7.95 12.59
C VAL A 135 -10.68 -7.69 11.15
N GLY A 136 -10.05 -6.54 10.87
CA GLY A 136 -9.51 -6.22 9.56
C GLY A 136 -8.44 -7.19 9.07
N TYR A 137 -7.53 -7.63 9.95
CA TYR A 137 -6.54 -8.65 9.61
C TYR A 137 -7.18 -10.00 9.33
N VAL A 138 -8.11 -10.45 10.18
CA VAL A 138 -8.86 -11.71 9.95
C VAL A 138 -9.59 -11.65 8.61
N TRP A 139 -10.29 -10.54 8.33
CA TRP A 139 -10.99 -10.33 7.07
C TRP A 139 -10.05 -10.32 5.87
N THR A 140 -8.86 -9.73 6.01
CA THR A 140 -7.82 -9.74 4.97
C THR A 140 -7.38 -11.16 4.67
N ILE A 141 -7.12 -11.97 5.69
CA ILE A 141 -6.72 -13.38 5.52
C ILE A 141 -7.82 -14.16 4.80
N VAL A 142 -9.09 -13.98 5.20
CA VAL A 142 -10.23 -14.60 4.53
C VAL A 142 -10.28 -14.22 3.05
N ASN A 143 -10.10 -12.93 2.71
CA ASN A 143 -10.09 -12.51 1.31
C ASN A 143 -8.93 -13.11 0.51
N VAL A 144 -7.74 -13.21 1.10
CA VAL A 144 -6.59 -13.86 0.43
C VAL A 144 -6.90 -15.34 0.15
N CYS A 145 -7.55 -16.04 1.09
CA CYS A 145 -8.00 -17.42 0.88
C CYS A 145 -9.03 -17.55 -0.25
N LEU A 146 -9.87 -16.53 -0.45
CA LEU A 146 -10.87 -16.50 -1.53
C LEU A 146 -10.28 -16.06 -2.88
N GLU A 147 -9.25 -15.20 -2.88
CA GLU A 147 -8.55 -14.72 -4.07
C GLU A 147 -7.63 -15.81 -4.66
N LEU A 148 -6.85 -16.47 -3.80
CA LEU A 148 -5.83 -17.46 -4.22
C LEU A 148 -6.12 -18.87 -3.65
N PRO A 149 -7.33 -19.41 -3.85
CA PRO A 149 -7.72 -20.69 -3.24
C PRO A 149 -6.87 -21.85 -3.76
N ARG A 150 -6.47 -21.83 -5.04
CA ARG A 150 -5.63 -22.87 -5.64
C ARG A 150 -4.23 -22.92 -5.01
N ILE A 151 -3.56 -21.77 -4.92
CA ILE A 151 -2.21 -21.69 -4.35
C ILE A 151 -2.23 -22.13 -2.88
N LEU A 152 -3.27 -21.74 -2.13
CA LEU A 152 -3.34 -22.05 -0.70
C LEU A 152 -3.80 -23.48 -0.43
N PHE A 153 -4.89 -23.92 -1.05
CA PHE A 153 -5.50 -25.21 -0.72
C PHE A 153 -4.96 -26.37 -1.55
N SER A 154 -4.56 -26.13 -2.80
CA SER A 154 -4.00 -27.18 -3.67
C SER A 154 -2.48 -27.23 -3.59
N ASP A 155 -1.77 -26.11 -3.71
CA ASP A 155 -0.30 -26.14 -3.76
C ASP A 155 0.35 -26.16 -2.36
N PHE A 156 -0.21 -25.42 -1.40
CA PHE A 156 0.41 -25.28 -0.07
C PHE A 156 -0.12 -26.30 0.96
N MET A 157 -1.45 -26.40 1.10
CA MET A 157 -2.07 -27.29 2.10
C MET A 157 -2.31 -28.71 1.57
N LEU A 158 -2.21 -28.94 0.25
CA LEU A 158 -2.45 -30.23 -0.40
C LEU A 158 -3.83 -30.86 -0.05
N ILE A 159 -4.84 -30.03 0.25
CA ILE A 159 -6.18 -30.47 0.66
C ILE A 159 -7.01 -30.88 -0.56
N PHE A 160 -6.88 -30.14 -1.66
CA PHE A 160 -7.63 -30.38 -2.90
C PHE A 160 -6.70 -30.68 -4.07
N PRO A 161 -7.10 -31.57 -5.00
CA PRO A 161 -6.37 -31.76 -6.25
C PRO A 161 -6.15 -30.45 -7.01
N GLY A 162 -5.03 -30.34 -7.72
CA GLY A 162 -4.73 -29.15 -8.55
C GLY A 162 -5.74 -28.88 -9.67
N ASN A 163 -6.63 -29.83 -9.98
CA ASN A 163 -7.67 -29.72 -11.01
C ASN A 163 -9.03 -29.30 -10.45
N THR A 164 -9.14 -29.01 -9.15
CA THR A 164 -10.39 -28.53 -8.54
C THR A 164 -10.71 -27.12 -9.03
N TYR A 165 -11.95 -26.92 -9.46
CA TYR A 165 -12.46 -25.60 -9.87
C TYR A 165 -12.81 -24.77 -8.65
N PHE A 166 -12.21 -23.59 -8.53
CA PHE A 166 -12.45 -22.65 -7.43
C PHE A 166 -13.27 -21.42 -7.87
N THR A 167 -14.18 -21.62 -8.82
CA THR A 167 -15.02 -20.56 -9.39
C THR A 167 -15.80 -19.77 -8.33
N ILE A 168 -16.48 -20.46 -7.40
CA ILE A 168 -17.32 -19.83 -6.38
C ILE A 168 -16.53 -18.89 -5.45
N PRO A 169 -15.43 -19.32 -4.80
CA PRO A 169 -14.68 -18.45 -3.91
C PRO A 169 -14.07 -17.23 -4.62
N MET A 170 -13.61 -17.38 -5.87
CA MET A 170 -13.05 -16.26 -6.62
C MET A 170 -14.10 -15.20 -6.99
N TRP A 171 -15.28 -15.61 -7.46
CA TRP A 171 -16.39 -14.68 -7.70
C TRP A 171 -16.89 -14.02 -6.42
N LEU A 172 -16.92 -14.76 -5.30
CA LEU A 172 -17.25 -14.21 -4.00
C LEU A 172 -16.23 -13.13 -3.57
N HIS A 173 -14.93 -13.39 -3.75
CA HIS A 173 -13.88 -12.41 -3.50
C HIS A 173 -14.06 -11.14 -4.35
N PHE A 174 -14.30 -11.30 -5.66
CA PHE A 174 -14.56 -10.17 -6.55
C PHE A 174 -15.77 -9.35 -6.09
N ALA A 175 -16.90 -10.00 -5.79
CA ALA A 175 -18.13 -9.33 -5.35
C ALA A 175 -17.91 -8.56 -4.04
N LEU A 176 -17.27 -9.18 -3.04
CA LEU A 176 -16.96 -8.53 -1.76
C LEU A 176 -16.03 -7.33 -1.94
N SER A 177 -15.01 -7.46 -2.79
CA SER A 177 -14.07 -6.38 -3.09
C SER A 177 -14.75 -5.22 -3.83
N ALA A 178 -15.63 -5.52 -4.80
CA ALA A 178 -16.40 -4.53 -5.53
C ALA A 178 -17.39 -3.78 -4.63
N ILE A 179 -18.07 -4.47 -3.71
CA ILE A 179 -18.96 -3.86 -2.71
C ILE A 179 -18.16 -2.92 -1.80
N LEU A 180 -17.03 -3.39 -1.27
CA LEU A 180 -16.19 -2.60 -0.36
C LEU A 180 -15.58 -1.37 -1.05
N TYR A 181 -15.15 -1.52 -2.30
CA TYR A 181 -14.68 -0.40 -3.11
C TYR A 181 -15.80 0.60 -3.41
N SER A 182 -17.00 0.13 -3.79
CA SER A 182 -18.17 0.98 -4.02
C SER A 182 -18.55 1.77 -2.76
N PHE A 183 -18.51 1.12 -1.60
CA PHE A 183 -18.73 1.77 -0.31
C PHE A 183 -17.65 2.83 -0.02
N THR A 184 -16.39 2.55 -0.35
CA THR A 184 -15.28 3.52 -0.24
C THR A 184 -15.52 4.75 -1.11
N ILE A 185 -15.95 4.57 -2.36
CA ILE A 185 -16.30 5.67 -3.27
C ILE A 185 -17.47 6.49 -2.73
N ALA A 186 -18.50 5.85 -2.19
CA ALA A 186 -19.61 6.55 -1.55
C ALA A 186 -19.13 7.39 -0.34
N LEU A 187 -18.25 6.83 0.49
CA LEU A 187 -17.62 7.56 1.61
C LEU A 187 -16.74 8.72 1.13
N TYR A 188 -16.08 8.59 -0.03
CA TYR A 188 -15.33 9.70 -0.61
C TYR A 188 -16.22 10.84 -1.05
N ILE A 189 -17.31 10.55 -1.75
CA ILE A 189 -18.25 11.56 -2.23
C ILE A 189 -18.86 12.30 -1.03
N THR A 190 -19.26 11.57 0.02
CA THR A 190 -19.75 12.20 1.26
C THR A 190 -18.67 13.01 1.97
N THR A 191 -17.42 12.54 1.99
CA THR A 191 -16.31 13.30 2.59
C THR A 191 -16.01 14.59 1.81
N ILE A 192 -15.99 14.54 0.48
CA ILE A 192 -15.73 15.69 -0.39
C ILE A 192 -16.85 16.74 -0.26
N THR A 193 -18.12 16.30 -0.30
CA THR A 193 -19.26 17.21 -0.12
C THR A 193 -19.21 17.92 1.23
N GLN A 194 -18.79 17.22 2.30
CA GLN A 194 -18.58 17.82 3.61
C GLN A 194 -17.38 18.79 3.64
N ILE A 195 -16.25 18.47 2.99
CA ILE A 195 -15.14 19.42 2.87
C ILE A 195 -15.60 20.71 2.19
N GLN A 196 -16.44 20.59 1.16
CA GLN A 196 -16.98 21.74 0.45
C GLN A 196 -17.94 22.57 1.31
N SER A 197 -18.82 21.93 2.11
CA SER A 197 -19.73 22.64 3.02
C SER A 197 -18.95 23.45 4.06
N ILE A 198 -17.94 22.85 4.69
CA ILE A 198 -17.05 23.53 5.65
C ILE A 198 -16.31 24.68 5.00
N ARG A 199 -15.78 24.49 3.78
CA ARG A 199 -15.06 25.55 3.05
C ARG A 199 -15.94 26.78 2.82
N ARG A 200 -17.24 26.61 2.59
CA ARG A 200 -18.18 27.73 2.43
C ARG A 200 -18.32 28.49 3.77
N VAL A 201 -18.51 27.77 4.88
CA VAL A 201 -18.64 28.37 6.22
C VAL A 201 -17.35 29.06 6.68
N LEU A 202 -16.19 28.49 6.36
CA LEU A 202 -14.87 29.09 6.66
C LEU A 202 -14.64 30.42 5.93
N LYS A 203 -15.23 30.61 4.74
CA LYS A 203 -15.10 31.86 3.98
C LYS A 203 -15.96 32.98 4.55
N THR A 204 -17.11 32.65 5.14
CA THR A 204 -18.11 33.63 5.58
C THR A 204 -17.94 34.07 7.04
N THR A 205 -17.21 33.30 7.85
CA THR A 205 -17.13 33.51 9.30
C THR A 205 -15.68 33.58 9.78
N LYS A 206 -15.37 34.39 10.82
CA LYS A 206 -14.11 34.31 11.56
C LYS A 206 -14.04 32.95 12.27
N SER A 207 -13.58 31.94 11.52
CA SER A 207 -13.67 30.55 11.91
C SER A 207 -12.83 30.22 13.15
N THR A 208 -13.34 29.29 13.98
CA THR A 208 -12.61 28.77 15.12
C THR A 208 -11.41 27.92 14.69
N SER A 209 -10.31 27.99 15.45
CA SER A 209 -9.09 27.22 15.21
C SER A 209 -9.34 25.69 15.11
N SER A 210 -10.35 25.19 15.83
CA SER A 210 -10.77 23.79 15.79
C SER A 210 -11.31 23.37 14.42
N LEU A 211 -12.17 24.18 13.78
CA LEU A 211 -12.75 23.86 12.48
C LEU A 211 -11.68 23.79 11.39
N ARG A 212 -10.70 24.71 11.44
CA ARG A 212 -9.55 24.72 10.52
C ARG A 212 -8.69 23.47 10.69
N ARG A 213 -8.39 23.05 11.94
CA ARG A 213 -7.63 21.82 12.22
C ARG A 213 -8.32 20.58 11.65
N HIS A 214 -9.65 20.47 11.81
CA HIS A 214 -10.43 19.36 11.26
C HIS A 214 -10.43 19.35 9.74
N TRP A 215 -10.61 20.51 9.10
CA TRP A 215 -10.55 20.64 7.64
C TRP A 215 -9.22 20.13 7.07
N PHE A 216 -8.09 20.49 7.71
CA PHE A 216 -6.78 20.00 7.31
C PHE A 216 -6.62 18.49 7.50
N ALA A 217 -7.14 17.91 8.58
CA ALA A 217 -7.08 16.47 8.80
C ALA A 217 -7.85 15.70 7.71
N LEU A 218 -9.08 16.13 7.41
CA LEU A 218 -9.93 15.50 6.39
C LEU A 218 -9.31 15.61 4.98
N LYS A 219 -8.76 16.79 4.65
CA LYS A 219 -8.01 17.00 3.41
C LYS A 219 -6.78 16.08 3.31
N SER A 220 -6.04 15.90 4.41
CA SER A 220 -4.85 15.06 4.42
C SER A 220 -5.21 13.58 4.19
N ILE A 221 -6.29 13.11 4.80
CA ILE A 221 -6.79 11.74 4.62
C ILE A 221 -7.25 11.53 3.17
N LEU A 222 -7.95 12.50 2.58
CA LEU A 222 -8.34 12.42 1.17
C LEU A 222 -7.11 12.31 0.26
N ILE A 223 -6.11 13.17 0.44
CA ILE A 223 -4.86 13.12 -0.34
C ILE A 223 -4.13 11.79 -0.15
N TYR A 224 -4.08 11.27 1.07
CA TYR A 224 -3.43 10.00 1.38
C TYR A 224 -4.11 8.83 0.66
N CYS A 225 -5.43 8.77 0.72
CA CYS A 225 -6.17 7.61 0.26
C CYS A 225 -6.53 7.67 -1.25
N THR A 226 -6.62 8.84 -1.90
CA THR A 226 -7.06 8.93 -3.31
C THR A 226 -6.13 8.20 -4.30
N PRO A 227 -4.80 8.48 -4.35
CA PRO A 227 -3.95 7.89 -5.37
C PRO A 227 -3.90 6.35 -5.34
N PRO A 228 -3.77 5.69 -4.16
CA PRO A 228 -3.72 4.24 -4.15
C PRO A 228 -5.07 3.58 -4.48
N ASN A 229 -6.20 4.26 -4.23
CA ASN A 229 -7.52 3.75 -4.59
C ASN A 229 -7.77 3.69 -6.11
N VAL A 230 -7.12 4.56 -6.89
CA VAL A 230 -7.15 4.46 -8.36
C VAL A 230 -6.58 3.12 -8.83
N PHE A 231 -5.49 2.65 -8.19
CA PHE A 231 -4.91 1.34 -8.50
C PHE A 231 -5.79 0.17 -8.03
N ILE A 232 -6.66 0.35 -7.03
CA ILE A 232 -7.64 -0.68 -6.68
C ILE A 232 -8.65 -0.89 -7.81
N ALA A 233 -9.08 0.16 -8.49
CA ALA A 233 -10.00 0.02 -9.62
C ALA A 233 -9.41 -0.90 -10.71
N VAL A 234 -8.10 -0.77 -10.97
CA VAL A 234 -7.37 -1.65 -11.89
C VAL A 234 -7.30 -3.08 -11.33
N ALA A 235 -7.05 -3.22 -10.02
CA ALA A 235 -7.03 -4.53 -9.37
C ALA A 235 -8.37 -5.27 -9.44
N LEU A 236 -9.50 -4.57 -9.30
CA LEU A 236 -10.84 -5.15 -9.45
C LEU A 236 -11.08 -5.73 -10.85
N ALA A 237 -10.58 -5.07 -11.89
CA ALA A 237 -10.62 -5.62 -13.24
C ALA A 237 -9.79 -6.91 -13.34
N GLY A 238 -8.63 -6.95 -12.68
CA GLY A 238 -7.82 -8.16 -12.52
C GLY A 238 -8.59 -9.30 -11.85
N PHE A 239 -9.23 -9.04 -10.70
CA PHE A 239 -10.01 -10.05 -9.98
C PHE A 239 -11.19 -10.60 -10.80
N ALA A 240 -11.87 -9.73 -11.55
CA ALA A 240 -12.93 -10.16 -12.47
C ALA A 240 -12.37 -11.07 -13.57
N CYS A 241 -11.22 -10.69 -14.14
CA CYS A 241 -10.51 -11.48 -15.14
C CYS A 241 -10.07 -12.85 -14.61
N ASP A 242 -9.47 -12.90 -13.42
CA ASP A 242 -9.03 -14.16 -12.80
C ASP A 242 -10.22 -15.08 -12.52
N SER A 243 -11.34 -14.52 -12.02
CA SER A 243 -12.59 -15.27 -11.80
C SER A 243 -13.18 -15.80 -13.10
N TYR A 244 -13.13 -15.01 -14.18
CA TYR A 244 -13.61 -15.41 -15.50
C TYR A 244 -12.77 -16.55 -16.09
N THR A 245 -11.44 -16.42 -16.04
CA THR A 245 -10.49 -17.44 -16.52
C THR A 245 -10.68 -18.76 -15.78
N GLU A 246 -10.86 -18.73 -14.46
CA GLU A 246 -11.16 -19.93 -13.65
C GLU A 246 -12.49 -20.57 -14.07
N THR A 247 -13.53 -19.75 -14.31
CA THR A 247 -14.86 -20.23 -14.76
C THR A 247 -14.78 -20.96 -16.10
N ARG A 248 -13.89 -20.51 -16.99
CA ARG A 248 -13.66 -21.12 -18.30
C ARG A 248 -12.75 -22.35 -18.26
N GLY A 249 -12.17 -22.68 -17.10
CA GLY A 249 -11.20 -23.77 -16.98
C GLY A 249 -9.90 -23.52 -17.75
N LEU A 250 -9.58 -22.25 -18.02
CA LEU A 250 -8.36 -21.86 -18.72
C LEU A 250 -7.20 -21.82 -17.71
N PHE A 251 -6.73 -23.00 -17.32
CA PHE A 251 -5.62 -23.10 -16.38
C PHE A 251 -4.30 -22.86 -17.08
N MET A 252 -3.48 -22.00 -16.51
CA MET A 252 -2.11 -21.81 -16.95
C MET A 252 -1.33 -23.12 -16.71
N PRO A 253 -0.78 -23.76 -17.76
CA PRO A 253 0.10 -24.92 -17.60
C PRO A 253 1.22 -24.63 -16.61
N GLN A 254 1.46 -25.55 -15.67
CA GLN A 254 2.58 -25.43 -14.74
C GLN A 254 3.94 -25.70 -15.41
N ASN A 255 3.93 -26.53 -16.46
CA ASN A 255 5.13 -26.92 -17.20
C ASN A 255 5.01 -26.49 -18.66
N TRP A 256 5.84 -25.52 -19.06
CA TRP A 256 5.99 -25.09 -20.44
C TRP A 256 7.15 -25.82 -21.10
N LYS A 257 7.00 -26.22 -22.37
CA LYS A 257 8.10 -26.86 -23.11
C LYS A 257 9.15 -25.83 -23.55
N SER A 258 8.73 -24.59 -23.79
CA SER A 258 9.56 -23.45 -24.17
C SER A 258 8.97 -22.12 -23.68
N GLU A 259 9.77 -21.05 -23.68
CA GLU A 259 9.28 -19.69 -23.36
C GLU A 259 8.33 -19.18 -24.46
N GLU A 260 8.57 -19.60 -25.70
CA GLU A 260 7.73 -19.31 -26.87
C GLU A 260 6.34 -19.91 -26.71
N ASP A 261 6.21 -21.16 -26.23
CA ASP A 261 4.90 -21.78 -25.98
C ASP A 261 4.10 -21.03 -24.90
N MET A 262 4.79 -20.56 -23.86
CA MET A 262 4.18 -19.73 -22.82
C MET A 262 3.64 -18.44 -23.42
N LYS A 263 4.46 -17.72 -24.20
CA LYS A 263 4.06 -16.47 -24.88
C LYS A 263 2.88 -16.72 -25.81
N GLN A 264 2.93 -17.78 -26.62
CA GLN A 264 1.87 -18.12 -27.56
C GLN A 264 0.55 -18.40 -26.83
N TRP A 265 0.57 -19.14 -25.72
CA TRP A 265 -0.64 -19.40 -24.94
C TRP A 265 -1.18 -18.12 -24.31
N THR A 266 -0.31 -17.29 -23.73
CA THR A 266 -0.71 -16.00 -23.15
C THR A 266 -1.37 -15.09 -24.19
N GLU A 267 -0.83 -15.03 -25.40
CA GLU A 267 -1.38 -14.21 -26.49
C GLU A 267 -2.65 -14.79 -27.11
N GLN A 268 -2.77 -16.11 -27.23
CA GLN A 268 -3.87 -16.74 -27.98
C GLN A 268 -5.05 -17.18 -27.10
N HIS A 269 -4.80 -17.56 -25.84
CA HIS A 269 -5.80 -18.21 -24.98
C HIS A 269 -6.18 -17.36 -23.77
N ASP A 270 -5.29 -16.51 -23.27
CA ASP A 270 -5.52 -15.68 -22.09
C ASP A 270 -5.84 -14.23 -22.46
N VAL A 271 -7.10 -14.00 -22.84
CA VAL A 271 -7.65 -12.67 -23.19
C VAL A 271 -7.49 -11.66 -22.03
N CYS A 272 -7.30 -12.16 -20.80
CA CYS A 272 -7.18 -11.36 -19.59
C CYS A 272 -5.72 -11.18 -19.10
N SER A 273 -4.74 -11.76 -19.79
CA SER A 273 -3.33 -11.75 -19.40
C SER A 273 -2.83 -10.35 -19.06
N ASP A 274 -3.20 -9.41 -19.91
CA ASP A 274 -2.83 -8.00 -19.82
C ASP A 274 -3.36 -7.28 -18.58
N ILE A 275 -4.66 -7.41 -18.34
CA ILE A 275 -5.32 -6.81 -17.18
C ILE A 275 -4.75 -7.45 -15.91
N ARG A 276 -4.44 -8.74 -15.94
CA ARG A 276 -3.80 -9.46 -14.84
C ARG A 276 -2.39 -8.91 -14.56
N VAL A 277 -1.56 -8.74 -15.58
CA VAL A 277 -0.22 -8.14 -15.45
C VAL A 277 -0.31 -6.74 -14.86
N TRP A 278 -1.21 -5.89 -15.38
CA TRP A 278 -1.41 -4.54 -14.85
C TRP A 278 -1.88 -4.55 -13.40
N SER A 279 -2.86 -5.39 -13.06
CA SER A 279 -3.35 -5.57 -11.70
C SER A 279 -2.20 -5.94 -10.75
N GLN A 280 -1.43 -6.97 -11.10
CA GLN A 280 -0.35 -7.49 -10.26
C GLN A 280 0.81 -6.49 -10.13
N THR A 281 1.31 -5.94 -11.24
CA THR A 281 2.44 -4.98 -11.26
C THR A 281 2.09 -3.62 -10.65
N SER A 282 0.81 -3.25 -10.63
CA SER A 282 0.38 -2.03 -9.94
C SER A 282 0.52 -2.12 -8.42
N THR A 283 0.71 -3.32 -7.85
CA THR A 283 0.80 -3.52 -6.40
C THR A 283 1.95 -2.72 -5.80
N ASN A 284 3.19 -2.88 -6.28
CA ASN A 284 4.32 -2.16 -5.67
C ASN A 284 4.29 -0.67 -5.98
N ILE A 285 3.79 -0.27 -7.15
CA ILE A 285 3.52 1.13 -7.48
C ILE A 285 2.57 1.72 -6.42
N ARG A 286 1.48 1.01 -6.12
CA ARG A 286 0.50 1.40 -5.11
C ARG A 286 1.10 1.48 -3.72
N LEU A 287 1.91 0.50 -3.29
CA LEU A 287 2.57 0.52 -1.98
C LEU A 287 3.58 1.67 -1.86
N PHE A 288 4.33 1.92 -2.93
CA PHE A 288 5.27 3.04 -3.01
C PHE A 288 4.54 4.37 -2.87
N VAL A 289 3.51 4.59 -3.70
CA VAL A 289 2.68 5.78 -3.66
C VAL A 289 2.03 5.95 -2.30
N THR A 290 1.48 4.89 -1.71
CA THR A 290 0.87 4.93 -0.36
C THR A 290 1.88 5.33 0.71
N SER A 291 3.05 4.71 0.71
CA SER A 291 4.10 5.00 1.69
C SER A 291 4.59 6.44 1.54
N PHE A 292 4.81 6.88 0.31
CA PHE A 292 5.25 8.24 0.02
C PHE A 292 4.19 9.29 0.37
N THR A 293 2.92 9.05 0.04
CA THR A 293 1.83 9.97 0.40
C THR A 293 1.61 10.04 1.90
N ALA A 294 1.81 8.95 2.66
CA ALA A 294 1.75 8.99 4.13
C ALA A 294 2.73 10.03 4.70
N LEU A 295 3.96 10.05 4.19
CA LEU A 295 5.03 10.94 4.62
C LEU A 295 4.72 12.42 4.33
N ILE A 296 3.98 12.70 3.25
CA ILE A 296 3.66 14.06 2.82
C ILE A 296 2.33 14.55 3.42
N ALA A 297 1.30 13.70 3.46
CA ALA A 297 -0.04 14.09 3.85
C ALA A 297 -0.11 14.38 5.36
N PHE A 298 0.39 13.46 6.18
CA PHE A 298 0.23 13.56 7.63
C PHE A 298 1.24 14.52 8.25
N ARG A 299 0.74 15.45 9.08
CA ARG A 299 1.56 16.49 9.71
C ARG A 299 2.61 15.89 10.65
N GLU A 300 2.25 14.83 11.37
CA GLU A 300 3.11 14.18 12.36
C GLU A 300 4.31 13.53 11.68
N TYR A 301 4.11 12.88 10.52
CA TYR A 301 5.20 12.32 9.73
C TYR A 301 6.06 13.39 9.07
N ARG A 302 5.48 14.47 8.53
CA ARG A 302 6.25 15.61 8.02
C ARG A 302 7.17 16.22 9.08
N LYS A 303 6.65 16.43 10.29
CA LYS A 303 7.45 16.95 11.41
C LYS A 303 8.56 15.97 11.81
N ALA A 304 8.27 14.67 11.83
CA ALA A 304 9.26 13.63 12.10
C ALA A 304 10.40 13.62 11.07
N ILE A 305 10.06 13.73 9.77
CA ILE A 305 11.05 13.81 8.69
C ILE A 305 11.89 15.08 8.80
N GLN A 306 11.26 16.24 9.02
CA GLN A 306 11.98 17.51 9.18
C GLN A 306 12.98 17.43 10.34
N ASN A 307 12.57 16.90 11.49
CA ASN A 307 13.46 16.72 12.63
C ASN A 307 14.61 15.76 12.31
N SER A 308 14.31 14.65 11.64
CA SER A 308 15.32 13.65 11.25
C SER A 308 16.34 14.21 10.25
N LEU A 309 15.90 15.01 9.28
CA LEU A 309 16.76 15.70 8.33
C LEU A 309 17.65 16.74 9.00
N VAL A 310 17.15 17.48 9.99
CA VAL A 310 17.95 18.43 10.77
C VAL A 310 19.04 17.70 11.56
N ILE A 311 18.73 16.56 12.17
CA ILE A 311 19.70 15.73 12.90
C ILE A 311 20.76 15.18 11.93
N LEU A 312 20.33 14.60 10.80
CA LEU A 312 21.24 14.06 9.79
C LEU A 312 22.15 15.15 9.23
N TRP A 313 21.60 16.33 8.92
CA TRP A 313 22.37 17.48 8.44
C TRP A 313 23.41 17.93 9.48
N ASN A 314 23.04 18.02 10.75
CA ASN A 314 23.96 18.38 11.82
C ASN A 314 25.07 17.32 11.98
N PHE A 315 24.74 16.03 11.83
CA PHE A 315 25.71 14.94 11.84
C PHE A 315 26.70 15.02 10.67
N VAL A 316 26.21 15.25 9.45
CA VAL A 316 27.04 15.41 8.24
C VAL A 316 27.99 16.60 8.37
N VAL A 317 27.51 17.74 8.91
CA VAL A 317 28.34 18.91 9.19
C VAL A 317 29.38 18.62 10.27
N CYS A 318 29.02 17.88 11.33
CA CYS A 318 29.93 17.51 12.42
C CYS A 318 31.05 16.57 11.95
N MET A 319 30.71 15.59 11.09
CA MET A 319 31.66 14.63 10.51
C MET A 319 32.68 15.24 9.55
N ARG A 320 32.65 16.57 9.30
CA ARG A 320 33.55 17.29 8.38
C ARG A 320 33.66 16.66 6.98
N ILE A 321 32.65 15.90 6.55
CA ILE A 321 32.58 15.37 5.18
C ILE A 321 32.42 16.52 4.17
N VAL A 322 31.99 17.69 4.64
CA VAL A 322 32.00 18.93 3.84
C VAL A 322 33.33 19.66 4.04
N PRO A 323 34.18 19.80 3.00
CA PRO A 323 35.39 20.61 3.09
C PRO A 323 35.05 22.05 3.50
N LYS A 324 35.86 22.62 4.41
CA LYS A 324 35.67 23.93 5.06
C LYS A 324 35.42 25.12 4.11
N PHE A 325 35.61 24.94 2.80
CA PHE A 325 35.42 25.96 1.77
C PHE A 325 33.94 26.35 1.56
N ILE A 326 32.98 25.46 1.78
CA ILE A 326 31.55 25.75 1.51
C ILE A 326 30.84 26.41 2.72
N THR A 327 31.39 26.28 3.93
CA THR A 327 30.75 26.77 5.16
C THR A 327 30.69 28.30 5.31
N LYS A 328 31.50 29.08 4.60
CA LYS A 328 31.45 30.55 4.69
C LYS A 328 30.23 31.16 3.98
N ASN A 329 29.76 30.57 2.87
CA ASN A 329 28.59 31.08 2.13
C ASN A 329 27.24 30.59 2.68
N LEU A 330 27.22 29.50 3.45
CA LEU A 330 25.98 28.92 4.00
C LEU A 330 25.47 29.57 5.29
N ARG A 331 26.28 30.40 5.97
CA ARG A 331 25.80 31.19 7.13
C ARG A 331 24.71 32.19 6.76
N ILE A 332 24.76 32.73 5.54
CA ILE A 332 23.74 33.65 5.02
C ILE A 332 22.44 32.91 4.69
N SER A 333 22.53 31.66 4.21
CA SER A 333 21.34 30.85 3.87
C SER A 333 20.62 30.25 5.08
N LYS A 334 21.30 29.97 6.21
CA LYS A 334 20.62 29.48 7.43
C LYS A 334 19.64 30.50 8.00
N ALA A 335 19.98 31.79 7.99
CA ALA A 335 19.05 32.84 8.40
C ALA A 335 17.82 32.90 7.47
N VAL A 336 18.02 32.81 6.15
CA VAL A 336 16.91 32.85 5.17
C VAL A 336 16.04 31.58 5.23
N PHE A 337 16.63 30.40 5.39
CA PHE A 337 15.91 29.13 5.41
C PHE A 337 15.10 28.94 6.70
N VAL A 338 15.64 29.33 7.86
CA VAL A 338 14.90 29.31 9.12
C VAL A 338 13.74 30.30 9.08
N THR A 339 13.95 31.51 8.53
CA THR A 339 12.90 32.55 8.45
C THR A 339 11.78 32.17 7.47
N LYS A 340 12.09 31.50 6.34
CA LYS A 340 11.07 30.98 5.41
C LYS A 340 10.27 29.82 6.01
N ILE A 341 10.90 28.97 6.83
CA ILE A 341 10.22 27.84 7.48
C ILE A 341 9.32 28.33 8.62
N THR A 342 9.71 29.32 9.41
CA THR A 342 8.80 29.93 10.39
C THR A 342 7.64 30.68 9.74
N ALA A 343 7.86 31.37 8.61
CA ALA A 343 6.79 32.00 7.85
C ALA A 343 5.81 30.98 7.22
N MET A 344 6.29 29.82 6.78
CA MET A 344 5.43 28.73 6.31
C MET A 344 4.69 28.00 7.46
N SER A 345 5.25 27.99 8.67
CA SER A 345 4.60 27.45 9.86
C SER A 345 3.57 28.40 10.49
N SER A 346 3.68 29.72 10.27
CA SER A 346 2.69 30.69 10.78
C SER A 346 1.52 30.92 9.83
N ASN A 347 1.68 30.61 8.54
CA ASN A 347 0.65 30.82 7.51
C ASN A 347 -0.16 29.54 7.14
N ALA A 348 -0.03 28.43 7.87
CA ALA A 348 -0.78 27.18 7.63
C ALA A 348 -1.68 26.76 8.80
#